data_AF-A0A7V9JCV9-F1
#
_entry.id   AF-A0A7V9JCV9-F1
#
_cell.length_a   1.000
_cell.length_b   1.000
_cell.length_c   1.000
_cell.angle_alpha   90.00
_cell.angle_beta   90.00
_cell.angle_gamma   90.00
#
_symmetry.space_group_name_H-M   'P 1'
#
loop_
_entity.id
_entity.type
_entity.pdbx_description
1 polymer ?
#
loop_
_entity_poly.entity_id
_entity_poly.type
_entity_poly.pdbx_seq_one_letter_code
_entity_poly.pdbx_strand_id
1 'polypeptide(L)'
;MTICEQCGSRNPESAETCYSCGARLHQRDEGQPTIIDISGDQTEIVTEKDRERVGPFGNAQFGPARIYQVRGGNRSCLIVVVAVLLVVCCVCVGWWTVADNIFF
;
A
#
# COMPACT_ATOMS: atom_id res chain seq x y z
N MET A 1 25.14 -18.33 -22.98
CA MET A 1 23.88 -18.07 -23.75
C MET A 1 22.67 -18.46 -22.91
N THR A 2 21.56 -17.70 -22.92
CA THR A 2 20.36 -18.00 -22.13
C THR A 2 19.11 -18.09 -23.01
N ILE A 3 18.16 -18.96 -22.64
CA ILE A 3 16.90 -19.14 -23.36
C ILE A 3 15.80 -18.43 -22.57
N CYS A 4 14.98 -17.65 -23.28
CA CYS A 4 13.86 -16.97 -22.65
C CYS A 4 12.76 -17.97 -22.25
N GLU A 5 12.47 -18.09 -20.95
CA GLU A 5 11.35 -18.92 -20.45
C GLU A 5 9.97 -18.45 -20.94
N GLN A 6 9.85 -17.21 -21.43
CA GLN A 6 8.57 -16.67 -21.90
C GLN A 6 8.28 -16.96 -23.38
N CYS A 7 9.31 -17.08 -24.23
CA CYS A 7 9.09 -17.23 -25.68
C CYS A 7 10.06 -18.21 -26.37
N GLY A 8 10.99 -18.81 -25.64
CA GLY A 8 11.97 -19.77 -26.17
C GLY A 8 13.08 -19.15 -27.03
N SER A 9 13.13 -17.82 -27.19
CA SER A 9 14.18 -17.17 -27.98
C SER A 9 15.55 -17.32 -27.31
N ARG A 10 16.59 -17.51 -28.11
CA ARG A 10 17.99 -17.53 -27.65
C ARG A 10 18.49 -16.10 -27.52
N ASN A 11 18.94 -15.74 -26.32
CA ASN A 11 19.52 -14.44 -26.02
C ASN A 11 20.96 -14.62 -25.51
N PRO A 12 21.84 -13.61 -25.69
CA PRO A 12 23.16 -13.63 -25.08
C PRO A 12 23.03 -13.63 -23.55
N GLU A 13 24.02 -14.21 -22.86
CA GLU A 13 24.00 -14.30 -21.40
C GLU A 13 24.14 -12.97 -20.67
N SER A 14 24.54 -11.91 -21.37
CA SER A 14 24.56 -10.54 -20.86
C SER A 14 23.26 -9.77 -21.10
N ALA A 15 22.27 -10.36 -21.78
CA ALA A 15 21.00 -9.69 -22.04
C ALA A 15 20.14 -9.66 -20.77
N GLU A 16 19.85 -8.47 -20.26
CA GLU A 16 18.90 -8.27 -19.16
C GLU A 16 17.46 -8.56 -19.60
N THR A 17 17.17 -8.30 -20.88
CA THR A 17 15.85 -8.46 -21.48
C THR A 17 15.92 -9.25 -22.78
N CYS A 18 14.85 -9.97 -23.06
CA CYS A 18 14.69 -10.75 -24.27
C CYS A 18 14.47 -9.83 -25.47
N TYR A 19 15.28 -9.97 -26.52
CA TYR A 19 15.13 -9.17 -27.74
C TYR A 19 13.87 -9.51 -28.54
N SER A 20 13.30 -10.70 -28.36
CA SER A 20 12.13 -11.15 -29.12
C SER A 20 10.80 -10.78 -28.45
N CYS A 21 10.71 -10.81 -27.12
CA CYS A 21 9.44 -10.56 -26.41
C CYS A 21 9.52 -9.45 -25.33
N GLY A 22 10.72 -8.95 -25.01
CA GLY A 22 10.92 -7.92 -23.98
C GLY A 22 10.94 -8.44 -22.54
N ALA A 23 10.78 -9.75 -22.30
CA ALA A 23 10.80 -10.32 -20.95
C ALA A 23 12.18 -10.22 -20.29
N ARG A 24 12.24 -9.97 -18.97
CA ARG A 24 13.51 -9.95 -18.23
C ARG A 24 14.10 -11.35 -18.09
N LEU A 25 15.37 -11.52 -18.42
CA LEU A 25 16.09 -12.80 -18.39
C LEU A 25 16.86 -13.00 -17.07
N HIS A 26 17.26 -11.91 -16.42
CA HIS A 26 18.02 -11.92 -15.16
C HIS A 26 17.11 -11.71 -13.95
N GLN A 27 16.24 -12.68 -13.69
CA GLN A 27 15.45 -12.69 -12.45
C GLN A 27 15.51 -14.07 -11.79
N ARG A 28 16.73 -14.55 -11.54
CA ARG A 28 17.02 -15.50 -10.47
C ARG A 28 18.34 -15.08 -9.83
N ASP A 29 18.34 -15.04 -8.50
CA ASP A 29 19.48 -14.77 -7.61
C ASP A 29 19.63 -13.37 -7.02
N GLU A 30 18.55 -12.60 -6.89
CA GLU A 30 18.47 -11.57 -5.85
C GLU A 30 17.13 -11.66 -5.10
N GLY A 31 17.16 -12.39 -3.99
CA GLY A 31 16.13 -12.35 -2.97
C GLY A 31 15.09 -13.46 -3.04
N GLN A 32 15.52 -14.71 -2.87
CA GLN A 32 14.70 -15.59 -2.03
C GLN A 32 14.75 -14.93 -0.65
N PRO A 33 13.65 -14.36 -0.12
CA PRO A 33 13.71 -13.68 1.16
C PRO A 33 14.02 -14.76 2.20
N THR A 34 15.28 -14.85 2.61
CA THR A 34 15.59 -15.41 3.90
C THR A 34 14.85 -14.52 4.89
N ILE A 35 13.74 -15.04 5.42
CA ILE A 35 13.06 -14.42 6.55
C ILE A 35 14.06 -14.50 7.70
N ILE A 36 14.83 -13.43 7.88
CA ILE A 36 15.61 -13.20 9.08
C ILE A 36 14.63 -12.53 10.03
N ASP A 37 14.07 -13.31 10.95
CA ASP A 37 13.22 -12.79 12.00
C ASP A 37 14.10 -11.99 12.98
N ILE A 38 14.10 -10.66 12.83
CA ILE A 38 14.76 -9.75 13.76
C ILE A 38 13.77 -9.48 14.89
N SER A 39 13.46 -10.50 15.68
CA SER A 39 12.75 -10.35 16.96
C SER A 39 13.21 -11.31 18.06
N GLY A 40 14.27 -12.09 17.84
CA GLY A 40 14.96 -12.81 18.90
C GLY A 40 16.24 -13.46 18.40
N ASP A 41 17.26 -13.54 19.27
CA ASP A 41 18.63 -14.02 19.01
C ASP A 41 18.75 -15.52 18.61
N GLN A 42 17.69 -16.18 18.12
CA GLN A 42 17.76 -17.57 17.70
C GLN A 42 16.88 -17.85 16.49
N THR A 43 17.52 -18.29 15.40
CA THR A 43 16.85 -18.88 14.24
C THR A 43 16.51 -20.34 14.53
N GLU A 44 15.23 -20.67 14.70
CA GLU A 44 14.75 -22.05 14.69
C GLU A 44 14.01 -22.33 13.37
N ILE A 45 14.38 -23.44 12.70
CA ILE A 45 13.84 -23.83 11.40
C ILE A 45 12.50 -24.52 11.65
N VAL A 46 11.40 -23.77 11.68
CA VAL A 46 10.05 -24.33 11.87
C VAL A 46 9.58 -24.97 10.55
N THR A 47 9.35 -26.28 10.60
CA THR A 47 8.79 -27.08 9.49
C THR A 47 7.26 -26.95 9.44
N GLU A 48 6.71 -27.21 8.25
CA GLU A 48 5.37 -26.94 7.71
C GLU A 48 4.12 -27.34 8.55
N LYS A 49 4.27 -27.89 9.76
CA LYS A 49 3.17 -28.54 10.49
C LYS A 49 2.23 -27.60 11.27
N ASP A 50 2.55 -26.32 11.41
CA ASP A 50 1.80 -25.40 12.29
C ASP A 50 0.81 -24.46 11.57
N ARG A 51 0.47 -24.73 10.30
CA ARG A 51 -0.39 -23.87 9.48
C ARG A 51 -1.87 -23.80 9.91
N GLU A 52 -2.33 -24.64 10.85
CA GLU A 52 -3.77 -24.77 11.12
C GLU A 52 -4.31 -23.88 12.26
N ARG A 53 -3.52 -22.96 12.83
CA ARG A 53 -4.00 -22.07 13.91
C ARG A 53 -3.99 -20.59 13.53
N VAL A 54 -4.67 -20.25 12.43
CA VAL A 54 -4.98 -18.85 12.08
C VAL A 54 -6.40 -18.54 12.57
N GLY A 55 -6.50 -17.77 13.66
CA GLY A 55 -7.78 -17.27 14.18
C GLY A 55 -8.46 -16.26 13.24
N PRO A 56 -9.71 -15.85 13.53
CA PRO A 56 -10.56 -15.06 12.63
C PRO A 56 -10.10 -13.61 12.40
N PHE A 57 -9.02 -13.18 13.05
CA PHE A 57 -8.38 -11.89 12.84
C PHE A 57 -7.05 -12.12 12.10
N GLY A 58 -7.16 -12.57 10.84
CA GLY A 58 -6.03 -12.70 9.93
C GLY A 58 -5.48 -11.33 9.57
N ASN A 59 -4.33 -10.99 10.14
CA ASN A 59 -3.58 -9.77 9.86
C ASN A 59 -3.27 -9.71 8.36
N ALA A 60 -3.68 -8.63 7.70
CA ALA A 60 -3.53 -8.42 6.27
C ALA A 60 -2.08 -8.66 5.81
N GLN A 61 -1.92 -9.56 4.84
CA GLN A 61 -0.65 -9.79 4.16
C GLN A 61 -0.42 -8.66 3.14
N PHE A 62 0.73 -7.99 3.22
CA PHE A 62 1.16 -6.97 2.25
C PHE A 62 2.41 -7.44 1.51
N GLY A 63 2.25 -7.78 0.22
CA GLY A 63 3.35 -8.05 -0.71
C GLY A 63 4.02 -6.77 -1.23
N PRO A 64 5.07 -6.88 -2.07
CA PRO A 64 5.97 -5.80 -2.47
C PRO A 64 5.38 -4.86 -3.53
N ALA A 65 4.06 -4.72 -3.61
CA ALA A 65 3.47 -3.56 -4.26
C ALA A 65 3.82 -2.37 -3.36
N ARG A 66 4.55 -1.39 -3.90
CA ARG A 66 4.90 -0.14 -3.22
C ARG A 66 3.62 0.54 -2.75
N ILE A 67 3.15 0.18 -1.55
CA ILE A 67 2.10 0.90 -0.86
C ILE A 67 2.76 2.20 -0.46
N TYR A 68 2.50 3.24 -1.25
CA TYR A 68 2.55 4.59 -0.73
C TYR A 68 1.55 4.59 0.43
N GLN A 69 2.04 4.31 1.64
CA GLN A 69 1.37 4.83 2.82
C GLN A 69 1.49 6.33 2.66
N VAL A 70 0.49 6.94 2.01
CA VAL A 70 0.12 8.32 2.27
C VAL A 70 -0.16 8.34 3.75
N ARG A 71 0.90 8.66 4.51
CA ARG A 71 0.87 9.08 5.91
C ARG A 71 -0.42 9.84 6.06
N GLY A 72 -1.41 9.20 6.69
CA GLY A 72 -2.81 9.62 6.61
C GLY A 72 -2.90 11.09 6.94
N GLY A 73 -2.90 11.93 5.89
CA GLY A 73 -2.98 13.36 5.99
C GLY A 73 -4.29 13.59 6.71
N ASN A 74 -4.20 14.15 7.91
CA ASN A 74 -5.21 14.16 8.94
C ASN A 74 -6.57 14.59 8.36
N ARG A 75 -7.35 13.65 7.83
CA ARG A 75 -8.67 13.94 7.22
C ARG A 75 -9.60 14.54 8.27
N SER A 76 -9.30 14.25 9.54
CA SER A 76 -9.83 14.91 10.73
C SER A 76 -9.70 16.44 10.68
N CYS A 77 -8.57 16.99 10.20
CA CYS A 77 -8.39 18.43 10.11
C CYS A 77 -9.31 19.06 9.04
N LEU A 78 -9.44 18.42 7.87
CA LEU A 78 -10.35 18.90 6.82
C LEU A 78 -11.81 18.84 7.28
N ILE A 79 -12.21 17.75 7.94
CA ILE A 79 -13.57 17.59 8.48
C ILE A 79 -13.85 18.67 9.54
N VAL A 80 -12.90 18.94 10.44
CA VAL A 80 -13.04 20.00 11.45
C VAL A 80 -13.17 21.38 10.81
N VAL A 81 -12.35 21.70 9.80
CA VAL A 81 -12.42 22.99 9.10
C VAL A 81 -13.76 23.17 8.37
N VAL A 82 -14.24 22.13 7.68
CA VAL A 82 -15.54 22.17 6.99
C VAL A 82 -16.69 22.34 7.99
N ALA A 83 -16.65 21.62 9.12
CA ALA A 83 -17.67 21.74 10.16
C ALA A 83 -17.72 23.16 10.76
N VAL A 84 -16.57 23.77 11.05
CA VAL A 84 -16.50 25.14 11.57
C VAL A 84 -17.05 26.15 10.56
N LEU A 85 -16.69 26.02 9.28
CA LEU A 85 -17.21 26.89 8.21
C LEU A 85 -18.74 26.80 8.09
N LEU A 86 -19.31 25.60 8.16
CA LEU A 86 -20.76 25.40 8.11
C LEU A 86 -21.47 26.04 9.30
N VAL A 87 -20.92 25.90 10.51
CA VAL A 87 -21.49 26.52 11.71
C VAL A 87 -21.48 28.05 11.59
N VAL A 88 -20.36 28.64 11.17
CA VAL A 88 -20.27 30.09 10.96
C VAL A 88 -21.28 30.56 9.92
N CYS A 89 -21.40 29.84 8.80
CA CYS A 89 -22.38 30.16 7.76
C CYS A 89 -23.82 30.13 8.29
N CYS A 90 -24.20 29.11 9.06
CA CYS A 90 -25.52 29.00 9.67
C CYS A 90 -25.83 30.15 10.62
N VAL A 91 -24.85 30.58 11.44
CA VAL A 91 -25.01 31.72 12.35
C VAL A 91 -25.19 33.02 11.56
N CYS A 92 -24.39 33.25 10.52
CA CYS A 92 -24.51 34.44 9.68
C CYS A 92 -25.88 34.51 8.99
N VAL A 93 -26.34 33.41 8.39
CA VAL A 93 -27.65 33.35 7.74
C VAL A 93 -28.77 33.54 8.77
N GLY A 94 -28.68 32.89 9.93
CA GLY A 94 -29.68 33.05 11.00
C GLY A 94 -29.75 34.48 11.54
N TRP A 95 -28.61 35.16 11.69
CA TRP A 95 -28.59 36.56 12.11
C TRP A 95 -29.11 37.49 11.03
N TRP A 96 -28.80 37.23 9.77
CA TRP A 96 -29.31 38.02 8.65
C TRP A 96 -30.83 37.90 8.55
N THR A 97 -31.37 36.68 8.61
CA THR A 97 -32.82 36.47 8.58
C THR A 97 -33.52 37.09 9.79
N VAL A 98 -32.94 36.99 10.99
CA VAL A 98 -33.50 37.65 12.18
C VAL A 98 -33.45 39.17 12.05
N ALA A 99 -32.37 39.73 11.52
CA ALA A 99 -32.27 41.17 11.28
C ALA A 99 -33.33 41.65 10.27
N ASP A 100 -33.51 40.94 9.15
CA ASP A 100 -34.54 41.29 8.17
C ASP A 100 -35.96 41.17 8.74
N ASN A 101 -36.22 40.21 9.65
CA ASN A 101 -37.51 40.08 10.32
C ASN A 101 -37.75 41.13 11.42
N ILE A 102 -36.71 41.81 11.93
CA ILE A 102 -36.85 42.89 12.92
C ILE A 102 -37.14 44.25 12.27
N PHE A 103 -36.70 44.44 11.01
CA PHE A 103 -36.85 45.71 10.29
C PHE A 103 -38.13 45.81 9.45
N PHE A 104 -39.01 44.81 9.49
CA PHE A 104 -40.31 44.77 8.80
C PHE A 104 -41.47 44.77 9.80
#